data_AF-A0A7V9HSU6-F1
#
_entry.id   AF-A0A7V9HSU6-F1
#
_cell.length_a   1.000
_cell.length_b   1.000
_cell.length_c   1.000
_cell.angle_alpha   90.00
_cell.angle_beta   90.00
_cell.angle_gamma   90.00
#
_symmetry.space_group_name_H-M   'P 1'
#
loop_
_entity.id
_entity.type
_entity.pdbx_description
1 polymer ?
#
loop_
_entity_poly.entity_id
_entity_poly.type
_entity_poly.pdbx_seq_one_letter_code
_entity_poly.pdbx_strand_id
1 'polypeptide(L)'
;DDRVAYGTVRNSSLERLRASTADFVVRDADGTQLTSSVQFLGNYAHGLYGAFQKPHPLPPEELSRLGFVVDLQTGQTSPLTVSYRLTASAQSPATLYYKDLPALELPSK
;
A
#
# COMPACT_ATOMS: atom_id res chain seq x y z
N ASP A 1 -17.17 4.00 -6.46
CA ASP A 1 -16.74 5.17 -5.67
C ASP A 1 -15.26 4.98 -5.37
N ASP A 2 -14.40 5.82 -5.93
CA ASP A 2 -12.94 5.70 -5.81
C ASP A 2 -12.45 6.60 -4.67
N ARG A 3 -11.72 6.01 -3.73
CA ARG A 3 -11.27 6.67 -2.51
C ARG A 3 -9.77 6.57 -2.37
N VAL A 4 -9.19 7.56 -1.68
CA VAL A 4 -7.76 7.60 -1.37
C VAL A 4 -7.58 7.99 0.08
N ALA A 5 -6.82 7.19 0.81
CA ALA A 5 -6.38 7.47 2.17
C ALA A 5 -4.86 7.71 2.18
N TYR A 6 -4.44 8.71 2.95
CA TYR A 6 -3.04 9.05 3.16
C TYR A 6 -2.68 8.88 4.63
N GLY A 7 -1.49 8.37 4.89
CA GLY A 7 -0.99 8.20 6.25
C GLY A 7 0.49 7.86 6.28
N THR A 8 0.91 7.25 7.37
CA THR A 8 2.29 6.78 7.55
C THR A 8 2.29 5.40 8.16
N VAL A 9 3.20 4.54 7.70
CA VAL A 9 3.55 3.28 8.36
C VAL A 9 4.77 3.50 9.25
N ARG A 10 4.83 2.83 10.41
CA ARG A 10 5.98 2.84 11.31
C ARG A 10 6.43 1.41 11.60
N ASN A 11 7.72 1.15 11.56
CA ASN A 11 8.27 -0.10 12.07
C ASN A 11 8.42 -0.01 13.60
N SER A 12 7.52 -0.65 14.33
CA SER A 12 7.55 -0.72 15.80
C SER A 12 8.30 -1.95 16.35
N SER A 13 8.92 -2.75 15.48
CA SER A 13 9.69 -3.93 15.89
C SER A 13 11.15 -3.57 16.21
N LEU A 14 11.86 -4.51 16.82
CA LEU A 14 13.31 -4.41 17.12
C LEU A 14 14.20 -4.79 15.92
N GLU A 15 13.60 -5.23 14.81
CA GLU A 15 14.32 -5.68 13.63
C GLU A 15 14.06 -4.77 12.43
N ARG A 16 14.96 -4.82 11.45
CA ARG A 16 14.71 -4.17 10.16
C ARG A 16 13.55 -4.88 9.46
N LEU A 17 12.60 -4.12 8.97
CA LEU A 17 11.46 -4.62 8.21
C LEU A 17 11.56 -4.22 6.75
N ARG A 18 11.52 -5.19 5.85
CA ARG A 18 11.24 -4.96 4.43
C ARG A 18 9.76 -5.22 4.19
N ALA A 19 9.01 -4.18 3.85
CA ALA A 19 7.58 -4.27 3.56
C ALA A 19 7.32 -4.13 2.05
N SER A 20 6.50 -5.02 1.51
CA SER A 20 6.05 -4.99 0.11
C SER A 20 4.59 -4.54 0.06
N THR A 21 4.21 -3.75 -0.94
CA THR A 21 2.80 -3.38 -1.13
C THR A 21 1.93 -4.59 -1.50
N ALA A 22 2.53 -5.66 -2.01
CA ALA A 22 1.84 -6.93 -2.28
C ALA A 22 1.39 -7.67 -1.01
N ASP A 23 1.96 -7.32 0.16
CA ASP A 23 1.54 -7.89 1.45
C ASP A 23 0.28 -7.21 2.01
N PHE A 24 -0.25 -6.20 1.31
CA PHE A 24 -1.41 -5.42 1.74
C PHE A 24 -2.63 -5.76 0.91
N VAL A 25 -3.77 -5.84 1.59
CA VAL A 25 -5.08 -5.95 0.96
C VAL A 25 -6.06 -5.05 1.68
N VAL A 26 -7.02 -4.49 0.94
CA VAL A 26 -8.16 -3.79 1.53
C VAL A 26 -9.36 -4.72 1.48
N ARG A 27 -10.03 -4.91 2.61
CA ARG A 27 -11.30 -5.66 2.69
C ARG A 27 -12.42 -4.76 3.20
N ASP A 28 -13.64 -5.04 2.77
CA ASP A 28 -14.83 -4.40 3.32
C ASP A 28 -15.25 -5.04 4.66
N ALA A 29 -16.34 -4.55 5.27
CA ALA A 29 -16.81 -5.05 6.56
C ALA A 29 -17.23 -6.53 6.55
N ASP A 30 -17.59 -7.08 5.38
CA ASP A 30 -17.95 -8.49 5.21
C ASP A 30 -16.71 -9.37 4.92
N GLY A 31 -15.52 -8.77 4.86
CA GLY A 31 -14.26 -9.44 4.56
C GLY A 31 -13.99 -9.60 3.06
N THR A 32 -14.82 -9.02 2.19
CA THR A 32 -14.64 -9.05 0.74
C THR A 32 -13.46 -8.19 0.34
N GLN A 33 -12.51 -8.75 -0.41
CA GLN A 33 -11.38 -7.98 -0.92
C GLN A 33 -11.82 -6.97 -1.97
N LEU A 34 -11.40 -5.71 -1.79
CA LEU A 34 -11.66 -4.61 -2.69
C LEU A 34 -10.51 -4.42 -3.69
N THR A 35 -10.85 -3.97 -4.90
CA THR A 35 -9.85 -3.46 -5.85
C THR A 35 -9.15 -2.26 -5.22
N SER A 36 -7.84 -2.40 -5.02
CA SER A 36 -7.04 -1.42 -4.29
C SER A 36 -5.60 -1.35 -4.80
N SER A 37 -4.93 -0.24 -4.47
CA SER A 37 -3.51 -0.04 -4.69
C SER A 37 -2.89 0.58 -3.44
N VAL A 38 -1.71 0.11 -3.08
CA VAL A 38 -0.94 0.60 -1.94
C VAL A 38 0.43 1.04 -2.43
N GLN A 39 0.91 2.19 -1.96
CA GLN A 39 2.23 2.72 -2.27
C GLN A 39 2.87 3.37 -1.04
N PHE A 40 4.17 3.17 -0.86
CA PHE A 40 4.98 3.83 0.16
C PHE A 40 5.52 5.19 -0.31
N LEU A 41 4.63 6.02 -0.87
CA LEU A 41 4.96 7.36 -1.36
C LEU A 41 3.89 8.35 -0.89
N GLY A 42 4.31 9.58 -0.60
CA GLY A 42 3.39 10.70 -0.34
C GLY A 42 3.04 11.49 -1.61
N ASN A 43 3.63 11.11 -2.75
CA ASN A 43 3.64 11.88 -3.98
C ASN A 43 3.89 10.96 -5.19
N TYR A 44 3.48 11.40 -6.37
CA TYR A 44 3.61 10.62 -7.60
C TYR A 44 5.07 10.44 -8.03
N ALA A 45 5.43 9.22 -8.45
CA ALA A 45 6.71 8.91 -9.07
C ALA A 45 6.49 8.30 -10.47
N HIS A 46 7.08 8.89 -11.50
CA HIS A 46 7.07 8.34 -12.86
C HIS A 46 8.14 7.26 -13.01
N GLY A 47 7.89 6.19 -13.77
CA GLY A 47 8.87 5.12 -14.05
C GLY A 47 10.16 5.61 -14.75
N LEU A 48 11.30 4.97 -14.48
CA LEU A 48 12.56 5.30 -15.17
C LEU A 48 12.61 4.75 -16.60
N TYR A 49 11.82 3.73 -16.88
CA TYR A 49 11.83 3.02 -18.15
C TYR A 49 10.62 3.40 -19.00
N GLY A 50 10.83 3.58 -20.31
CA GLY A 50 9.73 3.74 -21.27
C GLY A 50 8.84 2.48 -21.33
N ALA A 51 7.62 2.62 -21.84
CA ALA A 51 6.60 1.57 -21.83
C ALA A 51 7.07 0.21 -22.38
N PHE A 52 7.93 0.22 -23.42
CA PHE A 52 8.47 -0.99 -24.07
C PHE A 52 9.88 -1.36 -23.63
N GLN A 53 10.49 -0.57 -22.74
CA GLN A 53 11.85 -0.77 -22.24
C GLN A 53 11.84 -1.23 -20.77
N LYS A 54 10.66 -1.44 -20.20
CA LYS A 54 10.50 -1.82 -18.80
C LYS A 54 11.05 -3.23 -18.57
N PRO A 55 12.09 -3.38 -17.73
CA PRO A 55 12.60 -4.69 -17.36
C PRO A 55 11.54 -5.50 -16.59
N HIS A 56 11.58 -6.82 -16.77
CA HIS A 56 10.75 -7.77 -16.02
C HIS A 56 11.63 -8.90 -15.45
N PRO A 57 11.77 -9.00 -14.11
CA PRO A 57 11.15 -8.15 -13.08
C PRO A 57 11.75 -6.73 -13.05
N LEU A 58 11.06 -5.80 -12.37
CA LEU A 58 11.61 -4.48 -12.10
C LEU A 58 12.82 -4.58 -11.15
N PRO A 59 13.90 -3.81 -11.39
CA PRO A 59 15.04 -3.73 -10.49
C PRO A 59 14.62 -3.27 -9.08
N PRO A 60 15.30 -3.73 -8.02
CA PRO A 60 15.00 -3.35 -6.64
C PRO A 60 14.95 -1.84 -6.41
N GLU A 61 15.85 -1.08 -7.03
CA GLU A 61 15.93 0.37 -6.90
C GLU A 61 14.69 1.05 -7.47
N GLU A 62 14.18 0.53 -8.58
CA GLU A 62 12.96 1.04 -9.21
C GLU A 62 11.72 0.66 -8.40
N LEU A 63 11.69 -0.54 -7.82
CA LEU A 63 10.63 -0.95 -6.91
C LEU A 63 10.54 -0.02 -5.69
N SER A 64 11.67 0.33 -5.08
CA SER A 64 11.72 1.26 -3.95
C SER A 64 11.34 2.69 -4.36
N ARG A 65 11.85 3.18 -5.49
CA ARG A 65 11.56 4.53 -5.98
C ARG A 65 10.09 4.73 -6.37
N LEU A 66 9.44 3.69 -6.88
CA LEU A 66 8.00 3.67 -7.16
C LEU A 66 7.13 3.34 -5.94
N GLY A 67 7.74 3.15 -4.76
CA GLY A 67 7.01 2.89 -3.53
C GLY A 67 6.38 1.50 -3.42
N PHE A 68 6.80 0.53 -4.23
CA PHE A 68 6.32 -0.85 -4.13
C PHE A 68 6.94 -1.60 -2.96
N VAL A 69 8.12 -1.17 -2.52
CA VAL A 69 8.85 -1.79 -1.41
C VAL A 69 9.50 -0.71 -0.58
N VAL A 70 9.47 -0.84 0.74
CA VAL A 70 10.19 0.04 1.67
C VAL A 70 10.98 -0.78 2.68
N ASP A 71 12.22 -0.39 2.92
CA ASP A 71 13.05 -0.91 4.01
C ASP A 71 12.97 0.08 5.18
N LEU A 72 12.41 -0.35 6.31
CA LEU A 72 12.22 0.44 7.52
C LEU A 72 13.14 -0.05 8.64
N GLN A 73 14.03 0.81 9.13
CA GLN A 73 14.74 0.56 10.39
C GLN A 73 13.76 0.63 11.58
N THR A 74 14.17 0.12 12.74
CA THR A 74 13.41 0.26 13.99
C THR A 74 13.05 1.71 14.29
N GLY A 75 11.76 1.95 14.54
CA GLY A 75 11.20 3.26 14.82
C GLY A 75 10.98 4.15 13.59
N GLN A 76 11.53 3.78 12.42
CA GLN A 76 11.43 4.57 11.18
C GLN A 76 9.98 4.57 10.66
N THR A 77 9.60 5.70 10.08
CA THR A 77 8.33 5.90 9.40
C THR A 77 8.51 6.06 7.89
N SER A 78 7.47 5.71 7.14
CA SER A 78 7.35 6.01 5.70
C SER A 78 5.93 6.47 5.39
N PRO A 79 5.74 7.38 4.41
CA PRO A 79 4.43 7.65 3.86
C PRO A 79 3.75 6.37 3.37
N LEU A 80 2.42 6.34 3.46
CA LEU A 80 1.57 5.28 2.95
C LEU A 80 0.37 5.92 2.27
N THR A 81 0.17 5.60 0.99
CA THR A 81 -1.02 5.98 0.22
C THR A 81 -1.77 4.70 -0.15
N VAL A 82 -3.07 4.70 0.12
CA VAL A 82 -3.97 3.59 -0.21
C VAL A 82 -5.11 4.12 -1.06
N SER A 83 -5.25 3.63 -2.28
CA SER A 83 -6.44 3.87 -3.10
C SER A 83 -7.28 2.60 -3.18
N TYR A 84 -8.60 2.76 -3.13
CA TYR A 84 -9.53 1.62 -3.13
C TYR A 84 -10.88 2.03 -3.73
N ARG A 85 -11.55 1.05 -4.33
CA ARG A 85 -12.87 1.24 -4.93
C ARG A 85 -13.94 0.55 -4.10
N LEU A 86 -14.91 1.31 -3.63
CA LEU A 86 -16.16 0.76 -3.12
C LEU A 86 -17.11 0.46 -4.29
N THR A 87 -17.55 -0.79 -4.36
CA THR A 87 -18.65 -1.22 -5.23
C THR A 87 -19.99 -0.91 -4.56
N ALA A 88 -21.10 -0.98 -5.31
CA ALA A 88 -22.43 -0.75 -4.74
C ALA A 88 -22.80 -1.77 -3.65
N SER A 89 -22.13 -2.93 -3.63
CA SER A 89 -22.30 -3.99 -2.63
C SER A 89 -21.29 -3.92 -1.48
N ALA A 90 -20.27 -3.04 -1.56
CA ALA A 90 -19.22 -2.99 -0.55
C ALA A 90 -19.74 -2.34 0.73
N GLN A 91 -19.48 -3.00 1.86
CA GLN A 91 -19.88 -2.48 3.17
C GLN A 91 -18.77 -1.64 3.82
N SER A 92 -19.17 -0.52 4.43
CA SER A 92 -18.25 0.32 5.21
C SER A 92 -18.28 -0.08 6.68
N PRO A 93 -17.15 0.03 7.42
CA PRO A 93 -15.86 0.57 6.99
C PRO A 93 -15.02 -0.45 6.20
N ALA A 94 -14.11 0.05 5.37
CA ALA A 94 -13.08 -0.78 4.76
C ALA A 94 -11.86 -0.83 5.69
N THR A 95 -11.14 -1.95 5.69
CA THR A 95 -9.96 -2.17 6.55
C THR A 95 -8.77 -2.56 5.69
N LEU A 96 -7.64 -1.91 5.92
CA LEU A 96 -6.34 -2.30 5.39
C LEU A 96 -5.77 -3.42 6.26
N TYR A 97 -5.33 -4.50 5.61
CA TYR A 97 -4.65 -5.63 6.23
C TYR A 97 -3.20 -5.67 5.77
N TYR A 98 -2.31 -6.07 6.66
CA TYR A 98 -0.91 -6.39 6.36
C TYR A 98 -0.65 -7.85 6.75
N LYS A 99 -0.29 -8.71 5.79
CA LYS A 99 -0.11 -10.16 6.01
C LYS A 99 -1.28 -10.79 6.76
N ASP A 100 -2.50 -10.49 6.28
CA ASP A 100 -3.78 -10.93 6.85
C ASP A 100 -4.12 -10.44 8.27
N LEU A 101 -3.29 -9.59 8.88
CA LEU A 101 -3.61 -8.94 10.14
C LEU A 101 -4.26 -7.58 9.89
N PRO A 102 -5.36 -7.24 10.57
CA PRO A 102 -5.98 -5.92 10.45
C PRO A 102 -5.00 -4.85 10.94
N ALA A 103 -4.71 -3.88 10.08
CA ALA A 103 -3.71 -2.85 10.32
C ALA A 103 -4.33 -1.47 10.56
N LEU A 104 -5.32 -1.09 9.75
CA LEU A 104 -5.93 0.25 9.82
C LEU A 104 -7.35 0.23 9.26
N GLU A 105 -8.33 0.73 10.03
CA GLU A 105 -9.63 1.07 9.47
C GLU A 105 -9.49 2.31 8.58
N LEU A 106 -9.97 2.21 7.34
CA LEU A 106 -9.93 3.29 6.37
C LEU A 106 -11.19 4.15 6.52
N PRO A 107 -11.06 5.48 6.34
CA PRO A 107 -12.17 6.40 6.51
C PRO A 107 -13.35 6.06 5.58
N SER A 108 -14.55 6.13 6.15
CA SER A 108 -15.81 5.86 5.48
C SER A 108 -16.38 7.09 4.75
N LYS A 109 -15.79 8.28 4.93
CA LYS A 109 -16.10 9.54 4.23
C LYS A 109 -14.85 10.41 4.09
#